data_AF-A1TTQ2-F1
#
_entry.id   AF-A1TTQ2-F1
#
_cell.length_a   1.000
_cell.length_b   1.000
_cell.length_c   1.000
_cell.angle_alpha   90.00
_cell.angle_beta   90.00
_cell.angle_gamma   90.00
#
_symmetry.space_group_name_H-M   'P 1'
#
loop_
_entity.id
_entity.type
_entity.pdbx_description
1 polymer ?
#
loop_
_entity_poly.entity_id
_entity_poly.type
_entity_poly.pdbx_seq_one_letter_code
_entity_poly.pdbx_strand_id
1 'polypeptide(L)'
;MNAPEALKKLTKWNNEKYNENCEHEFTIEIKNIDNPGWSININGEAGKNPFTIQIERSEEDWLHIKATEEKFSAYGGVFNLEELIVHAVKWIEKQKPISNIFKD
;
A
#
# COMPACT_ATOMS: atom_id res chain seq x y z
N MET A 1 -4.13 13.42 -0.25
CA MET A 1 -3.74 12.63 0.92
C MET A 1 -2.23 12.52 0.91
N ASN A 2 -1.58 12.95 2.00
CA ASN A 2 -0.14 12.84 2.20
C ASN A 2 0.19 11.64 3.11
N ALA A 3 1.48 11.34 3.32
CA ALA A 3 1.91 10.15 4.06
C ALA A 3 1.42 10.12 5.52
N PRO A 4 1.49 11.22 6.30
CA PRO A 4 1.00 11.19 7.69
C PRO A 4 -0.50 10.93 7.80
N GLU A 5 -1.29 11.48 6.88
CA GLU A 5 -2.73 11.21 6.82
C GLU A 5 -3.00 9.75 6.44
N ALA A 6 -2.29 9.23 5.44
CA ALA A 6 -2.41 7.84 5.02
C ALA A 6 -2.03 6.86 6.16
N LEU A 7 -0.94 7.10 6.88
CA LEU A 7 -0.53 6.25 8.01
C LEU A 7 -1.60 6.20 9.11
N LYS A 8 -2.23 7.35 9.42
CA LYS A 8 -3.35 7.42 10.38
C LYS A 8 -4.54 6.58 9.90
N LYS A 9 -4.89 6.67 8.62
CA LYS A 9 -5.98 5.89 8.03
C LYS A 9 -5.69 4.38 8.02
N LEU A 10 -4.46 3.98 7.69
CA LEU A 10 -4.03 2.58 7.75
C LEU A 10 -4.13 2.03 9.18
N THR A 11 -3.69 2.80 10.17
CA THR A 11 -3.76 2.42 11.59
C THR A 11 -5.21 2.30 12.07
N LYS A 12 -6.07 3.26 11.69
CA LYS A 12 -7.50 3.23 12.01
C LYS A 12 -8.16 1.99 11.40
N TRP A 13 -7.89 1.72 10.13
CA TRP A 13 -8.44 0.57 9.43
C TRP A 13 -7.98 -0.76 10.04
N ASN A 14 -6.72 -0.89 10.45
CA ASN A 14 -6.24 -2.07 11.17
C ASN A 14 -7.03 -2.32 12.47
N ASN A 15 -7.34 -1.26 13.22
CA ASN A 15 -8.17 -1.37 14.43
C ASN A 15 -9.62 -1.73 14.11
N GLU A 16 -10.20 -1.23 13.02
CA GLU A 16 -11.53 -1.62 12.55
C GLU A 16 -11.57 -3.13 12.24
N LYS A 17 -10.57 -3.65 11.52
CA LYS A 17 -10.46 -5.09 11.20
C LYS A 17 -10.30 -6.00 12.40
N TYR A 18 -9.54 -5.57 13.41
CA TYR A 18 -9.45 -6.32 14.67
C TYR A 18 -10.81 -6.45 15.37
N ASN A 19 -11.65 -5.41 15.32
CA ASN A 19 -12.94 -5.38 16.00
C ASN A 19 -14.08 -6.07 15.23
N GLU A 20 -13.89 -6.41 13.95
CA GLU A 20 -14.91 -7.02 13.08
C GLU A 20 -15.14 -8.54 13.33
N ASN A 21 -14.55 -9.15 14.37
CA ASN A 21 -14.65 -10.60 14.65
C ASN A 21 -14.38 -11.47 13.41
N CYS A 22 -13.36 -11.10 12.63
CA CYS A 22 -13.06 -11.79 11.37
C CYS A 22 -12.53 -13.22 11.64
N GLU A 23 -13.27 -14.24 11.20
CA GLU A 23 -12.77 -15.63 11.14
C GLU A 23 -11.67 -15.81 10.09
N HIS A 24 -11.43 -14.81 9.24
CA HIS A 24 -10.38 -14.79 8.23
C HIS A 24 -9.15 -14.01 8.73
N GLU A 25 -7.96 -14.56 8.48
CA GLU A 25 -6.69 -13.93 8.82
C GLU A 25 -6.45 -12.67 8.00
N PHE A 26 -6.65 -11.52 8.63
CA PHE A 26 -6.29 -10.22 8.11
C PHE A 26 -4.81 -9.92 8.37
N THR A 27 -4.07 -9.48 7.35
CA THR A 27 -2.62 -9.21 7.46
C THR A 27 -2.21 -7.90 6.79
N ILE A 28 -1.36 -7.13 7.48
CA ILE A 28 -0.57 -6.03 6.93
C ILE A 28 0.89 -6.35 7.21
N GLU A 29 1.69 -6.47 6.16
CA GLU A 29 3.12 -6.75 6.26
C GLU A 29 3.92 -5.65 5.57
N ILE A 30 4.85 -5.05 6.32
CA ILE A 30 5.81 -4.06 5.82
C ILE A 30 7.21 -4.62 6.09
N LYS A 31 7.99 -4.84 5.04
CA LYS A 31 9.34 -5.42 5.14
C LYS A 31 10.31 -4.66 4.25
N ASN A 32 11.60 -4.71 4.59
CA ASN A 32 12.64 -4.41 3.62
C ASN A 32 12.72 -5.53 2.56
N ILE A 33 13.33 -5.22 1.41
CA ILE A 33 13.64 -6.18 0.35
C ILE A 33 15.13 -6.08 -0.04
N ASP A 34 15.61 -7.07 -0.79
CA ASP A 34 16.97 -7.06 -1.36
C ASP A 34 17.06 -5.99 -2.48
N ASN A 35 18.19 -5.28 -2.58
CA ASN A 35 18.32 -3.90 -3.12
C ASN A 35 17.47 -2.89 -2.32
N PRO A 36 18.08 -1.92 -1.59
CA PRO A 36 17.41 -1.13 -0.55
C PRO A 36 16.02 -0.65 -0.97
N GLY A 37 15.01 -1.11 -0.24
CA GLY A 37 13.62 -0.87 -0.62
C GLY A 37 12.64 -1.42 0.38
N TRP A 38 11.37 -1.27 0.03
CA TRP A 38 10.24 -1.63 0.87
C TRP A 38 9.28 -2.52 0.11
N SER A 39 8.65 -3.45 0.82
CA SER A 39 7.46 -4.15 0.39
C SER A 39 6.31 -3.89 1.36
N ILE A 40 5.11 -3.73 0.82
CA ILE A 40 3.85 -3.71 1.57
C ILE A 40 2.92 -4.76 0.98
N ASN A 41 2.48 -5.69 1.81
CA ASN A 41 1.49 -6.71 1.46
C ASN A 41 0.28 -6.62 2.39
N ILE A 42 -0.92 -6.56 1.82
CA ILE A 42 -2.19 -6.57 2.56
C ILE A 42 -3.10 -7.67 2.00
N ASN A 43 -3.61 -8.54 2.87
CA ASN A 43 -4.54 -9.63 2.52
C ASN A 43 -5.71 -9.70 3.52
N GLY A 44 -6.73 -10.50 3.21
CA GLY A 44 -7.86 -10.78 4.11
C GLY A 44 -9.03 -9.81 3.96
N GLU A 45 -9.14 -9.13 2.82
CA GLU A 45 -10.20 -8.17 2.53
C GLU A 45 -10.53 -8.21 1.03
N ALA A 46 -11.81 -8.14 0.65
CA ALA A 46 -12.28 -8.36 -0.72
C ALA A 46 -13.08 -7.17 -1.32
N GLY A 47 -13.43 -7.26 -2.61
CA GLY A 47 -14.25 -6.28 -3.30
C GLY A 47 -13.61 -4.90 -3.45
N LYS A 48 -12.27 -4.85 -3.50
CA LYS A 48 -11.49 -3.64 -3.80
C LYS A 48 -11.36 -3.41 -5.29
N ASN A 49 -10.95 -2.20 -5.69
CA ASN A 49 -10.74 -1.88 -7.10
C ASN A 49 -9.32 -2.30 -7.52
N PRO A 50 -9.16 -3.17 -8.54
CA PRO A 50 -7.86 -3.60 -9.00
C PRO A 50 -7.13 -2.48 -9.76
N PHE A 51 -5.81 -2.44 -9.64
CA PHE A 51 -4.95 -1.55 -10.42
C PHE A 51 -3.49 -2.02 -10.41
N THR A 52 -2.73 -1.53 -11.38
CA THR A 52 -1.28 -1.75 -11.47
C THR A 52 -0.57 -0.41 -11.62
N ILE A 53 0.58 -0.27 -10.97
CA ILE A 53 1.51 0.85 -11.16
C ILE A 53 2.90 0.26 -11.42
N GLN A 54 3.57 0.80 -12.42
CA GLN A 54 4.97 0.51 -12.70
C GLN A 54 5.66 1.82 -13.07
N ILE A 55 6.53 2.28 -12.17
CA ILE A 55 7.24 3.55 -12.26
C ILE A 55 8.72 3.29 -11.97
N GLU A 56 9.58 3.79 -12.85
CA GLU A 56 11.03 3.70 -12.74
C GLU A 56 11.61 5.12 -12.85
N ARG A 57 11.93 5.76 -11.72
CA ARG A 57 12.51 7.12 -11.72
C ARG A 57 14.02 7.07 -11.49
N SER A 58 14.48 6.23 -10.58
CA SER A 58 15.90 5.92 -10.32
C SER A 58 16.06 4.58 -9.59
N GLU A 59 17.30 4.16 -9.30
CA GLU A 59 17.59 2.96 -8.51
C GLU A 59 17.00 3.00 -7.08
N GLU A 60 16.86 4.20 -6.52
CA GLU A 60 16.35 4.43 -5.15
C GLU A 60 14.89 4.91 -5.13
N ASP A 61 14.34 5.25 -6.30
CA ASP A 61 13.00 5.80 -6.48
C ASP A 61 12.26 5.07 -7.62
N TRP A 62 11.51 4.04 -7.25
CA TRP A 62 10.72 3.22 -8.16
C TRP A 62 9.52 2.65 -7.43
N LEU A 63 8.45 2.31 -8.17
CA LEU A 63 7.23 1.73 -7.62
C LEU A 63 6.67 0.65 -8.51
N HIS A 64 6.49 -0.54 -7.96
CA HIS A 64 5.79 -1.65 -8.59
C HIS A 64 4.64 -2.07 -7.69
N ILE A 65 3.41 -1.78 -8.10
CA ILE A 65 2.20 -2.08 -7.32
C ILE A 65 1.28 -2.94 -8.16
N LYS A 66 0.82 -4.04 -7.56
CA LYS A 66 -0.23 -4.91 -8.07
C LYS A 66 -1.32 -5.02 -7.01
N ALA A 67 -2.45 -4.39 -7.27
CA ALA A 67 -3.65 -4.46 -6.46
C ALA A 67 -4.71 -5.27 -7.20
N THR A 68 -5.28 -6.26 -6.51
CA THR A 68 -6.44 -7.04 -6.97
C THR A 68 -7.67 -6.65 -6.16
N GLU A 69 -8.78 -7.35 -6.37
CA GLU A 69 -9.96 -7.18 -5.53
C GLU A 69 -9.74 -7.63 -4.08
N GLU A 70 -8.73 -8.49 -3.85
CA GLU A 70 -8.52 -9.22 -2.58
C GLU A 70 -7.14 -8.99 -1.94
N LYS A 71 -6.18 -8.50 -2.72
CA LYS A 71 -4.79 -8.39 -2.29
C LYS A 71 -4.14 -7.11 -2.80
N PHE A 72 -3.34 -6.50 -1.94
CA PHE A 72 -2.45 -5.40 -2.30
C PHE A 72 -1.00 -5.85 -2.13
N SER A 73 -0.22 -5.81 -3.21
CA SER A 73 1.22 -6.06 -3.19
C SER A 73 1.94 -4.88 -3.81
N ALA A 74 2.81 -4.25 -3.04
CA ALA A 74 3.52 -3.05 -3.44
C ALA A 74 4.99 -3.15 -3.07
N TYR A 75 5.84 -2.67 -3.98
CA TYR A 75 7.28 -2.63 -3.84
C TYR A 75 7.77 -1.26 -4.28
N GLY A 76 8.82 -0.77 -3.64
CA GLY A 76 9.47 0.45 -4.07
C GLY A 76 10.86 0.62 -3.48
N GLY A 77 11.57 1.61 -4.00
CA GLY A 77 12.91 1.97 -3.56
C GLY A 77 12.95 2.47 -2.11
N VAL A 78 14.17 2.68 -1.61
CA VAL A 78 14.44 2.98 -0.19
C VAL A 78 13.70 4.22 0.33
N PHE A 79 13.39 5.19 -0.54
CA PHE A 79 12.69 6.42 -0.18
C PHE A 79 11.17 6.39 -0.47
N ASN A 80 10.62 5.28 -0.97
CA ASN A 80 9.23 5.22 -1.43
C ASN A 80 8.22 4.72 -0.39
N LEU A 81 8.62 4.38 0.84
CA LEU A 81 7.70 3.81 1.85
C LEU A 81 6.43 4.65 2.03
N GLU A 82 6.59 5.97 2.07
CA GLU A 82 5.48 6.91 2.19
C GLU A 82 4.50 6.82 1.01
N GLU A 83 5.02 6.69 -0.22
CA GLU A 83 4.21 6.57 -1.45
C GLU A 83 3.46 5.24 -1.48
N LEU A 84 4.12 4.15 -1.08
CA LEU A 84 3.51 2.83 -0.96
C LEU A 84 2.34 2.86 0.05
N ILE A 85 2.50 3.52 1.20
CA ILE A 85 1.44 3.65 2.23
C ILE A 85 0.24 4.44 1.67
N VAL A 86 0.48 5.54 0.94
CA VAL A 86 -0.62 6.32 0.32
C VAL A 86 -1.40 5.45 -0.68
N HIS A 87 -0.72 4.62 -1.47
CA HIS A 87 -1.38 3.70 -2.39
C HIS A 87 -2.14 2.57 -1.70
N ALA A 88 -1.60 2.02 -0.62
CA ALA A 88 -2.29 1.02 0.19
C ALA A 88 -3.62 1.55 0.72
N VAL A 89 -3.62 2.78 1.25
CA VAL A 89 -4.85 3.42 1.76
C VAL A 89 -5.85 3.71 0.65
N LYS A 90 -5.37 4.13 -0.53
CA LYS A 90 -6.26 4.31 -1.69
C LYS A 90 -6.95 3.01 -2.09
N TRP A 91 -6.22 1.90 -2.07
CA TRP A 91 -6.80 0.59 -2.31
C TRP A 91 -7.85 0.24 -1.24
N ILE A 92 -7.54 0.42 0.05
CA ILE A 92 -8.47 0.22 1.18
C ILE A 92 -9.75 1.03 1.00
N GLU A 93 -9.63 2.32 0.64
CA GLU A 93 -10.74 3.27 0.45
C GLU A 93 -11.39 3.16 -0.94
N LYS A 94 -11.00 2.19 -1.78
CA LYS A 94 -11.49 1.98 -3.15
C LYS A 94 -11.33 3.19 -4.07
N GLN A 95 -10.34 4.03 -3.81
CA GLN A 95 -10.03 5.21 -4.61
C GLN A 95 -9.09 4.88 -5.78
N LYS A 96 -9.10 5.73 -6.79
CA LYS A 96 -8.16 5.62 -7.91
C LYS A 96 -6.71 5.83 -7.46
N PRO A 97 -5.75 5.08 -8.04
CA PRO A 97 -4.32 5.34 -7.86
C PRO A 97 -3.94 6.72 -8.40
N ILE A 98 -2.82 7.27 -7.92
CA ILE A 98 -2.22 8.51 -8.43
C ILE A 98 -0.83 8.16 -8.95
N SER A 99 -0.50 8.51 -10.18
CA SER A 99 0.80 8.14 -10.78
C SER A 99 2.01 8.96 -10.27
N ASN A 100 1.80 9.99 -9.43
CA ASN A 100 2.84 10.91 -8.97
C ASN A 100 2.41 11.61 -7.65
N ILE A 101 2.77 11.04 -6.49
CA ILE A 101 2.34 11.59 -5.19
C ILE A 101 3.37 12.57 -4.61
N PHE A 102 4.66 12.29 -4.78
CA PHE A 102 5.75 13.12 -4.29
C PHE A 102 6.64 13.52 -5.46
N LYS A 103 6.30 14.66 -6.08
CA LYS A 103 7.22 15.38 -6.96
C LYS A 103 7.69 16.60 -6.20
N ASP A 104 8.96 16.63 -5.88
CA ASP A 104 9.70 17.89 -5.83
C ASP A 104 10.37 18.09 -7.20
#